data_AF-T1A3Q0-F1
#
_entry.id   AF-T1A3Q0-F1
#
_cell.length_a   1.000
_cell.length_b   1.000
_cell.length_c   1.000
_cell.angle_alpha   90.00
_cell.angle_beta   90.00
_cell.angle_gamma   90.00
#
_symmetry.space_group_name_H-M   'P 1'
#
loop_
_entity.id
_entity.type
_entity.pdbx_description
1 polymer ?
#
loop_
_entity_poly.entity_id
_entity_poly.type
_entity_poly.pdbx_seq_one_letter_code
_entity_poly.pdbx_strand_id
1 'polypeptide(L)' 'MPAAGNTLVWIRTSACSPAGDAEHGASVHFVTAELDGGPVLAQARMPVLPGDTPADLAARLLPLEHQL' A
#
# COMPACT_ATOMS: atom_id res chain seq x y z
N MET A 1 24.47 -13.47 1.09
CA MET A 1 23.45 -13.82 2.10
C MET A 1 23.21 -12.59 2.95
N PRO A 2 22.16 -11.77 2.76
CA PRO A 2 21.83 -10.76 3.74
C PRO A 2 21.03 -11.39 4.89
N ALA A 3 21.35 -10.90 6.08
CA ALA A 3 21.04 -11.46 7.39
C ALA A 3 19.59 -11.21 7.83
N ALA A 4 19.11 -12.07 8.72
CA ALA A 4 17.88 -11.91 9.46
C ALA A 4 17.92 -10.66 10.35
N GLY A 5 16.83 -9.89 10.38
CA GLY A 5 16.62 -8.82 11.35
C GLY A 5 15.80 -7.67 10.80
N ASN A 6 14.52 -7.62 11.21
CA ASN A 6 13.60 -6.47 11.15
C ASN A 6 12.75 -6.37 9.88
N THR A 7 11.75 -7.25 9.77
CA THR A 7 10.60 -7.05 8.88
C THR A 7 9.80 -5.84 9.36
N LEU A 8 10.01 -4.65 8.77
CA LEU A 8 9.06 -3.56 8.87
C LEU A 8 8.24 -3.54 7.58
N VAL A 9 6.97 -3.87 7.71
CA VAL A 9 5.96 -3.74 6.65
C VAL A 9 5.57 -2.26 6.59
N TRP A 10 5.89 -1.58 5.50
CA TRP A 10 5.39 -0.23 5.25
C TRP A 10 4.31 -0.29 4.18
N ILE A 11 3.07 -0.04 4.58
CA ILE A 11 1.92 0.07 3.67
C ILE A 11 1.92 1.48 3.08
N ARG A 12 2.18 1.60 1.77
CA ARG A 12 2.01 2.86 1.05
C ARG A 12 0.62 2.91 0.43
N THR A 13 -0.20 3.81 0.95
CA THR A 13 -1.49 4.17 0.37
C THR A 13 -1.32 5.15 -0.80
N SER A 14 -1.70 4.77 -2.03
CA SER A 14 -1.76 5.74 -3.14
C SER A 14 -3.02 6.60 -2.99
N ALA A 15 -2.84 7.88 -2.64
CA ALA A 15 -3.95 8.79 -2.40
C ALA A 15 -4.77 9.06 -3.68
N CYS A 16 -6.08 9.19 -3.53
CA CYS A 16 -6.97 9.79 -4.52
C CYS A 16 -6.65 11.29 -4.60
N SER A 17 -5.95 11.71 -5.65
CA SER A 17 -5.83 13.13 -5.98
C SER A 17 -7.17 13.63 -6.56
N PRO A 18 -7.56 14.91 -6.39
CA PRO A 18 -8.68 15.49 -7.16
C PRO A 18 -8.49 15.40 -8.69
N ALA A 19 -7.32 14.95 -9.15
CA ALA A 19 -7.00 14.59 -10.52
C ALA A 19 -7.51 13.20 -10.99
N GLY A 20 -8.19 12.40 -10.15
CA GLY A 20 -8.85 11.17 -10.58
C GLY A 20 -7.93 9.95 -10.70
N ASP A 21 -7.21 9.62 -9.63
CA ASP A 21 -6.51 8.33 -9.56
C ASP A 21 -7.52 7.18 -9.63
N ALA A 22 -7.32 6.27 -10.58
CA ALA A 22 -8.24 5.15 -10.82
C ALA A 22 -8.05 4.01 -9.81
N GLU A 23 -6.93 3.97 -9.09
CA GLU A 23 -6.52 2.85 -8.24
C GLU A 23 -5.98 3.32 -6.88
N HIS A 24 -6.37 2.58 -5.86
CA HIS A 24 -5.93 2.72 -4.48
C HIS A 24 -5.34 1.38 -4.02
N GLY A 25 -4.37 1.39 -3.11
CA GLY A 25 -3.72 0.14 -2.75
C GLY A 25 -2.69 0.27 -1.64
N ALA A 26 -2.09 -0.87 -1.32
CA ALA A 26 -1.07 -1.07 -0.32
C ALA A 26 0.01 -2.01 -0.88
N SER A 27 1.24 -1.88 -0.41
CA SER A 27 2.33 -2.78 -0.76
C SER A 27 3.19 -3.13 0.43
N VAL A 28 3.82 -4.29 0.40
CA VAL A 28 4.79 -4.78 1.39
C VAL A 28 6.14 -4.85 0.70
N HIS A 29 7.17 -4.30 1.30
CA HIS A 29 8.51 -4.25 0.75
C HIS A 29 9.55 -4.66 1.79
N PHE A 30 10.72 -5.07 1.32
CA PHE A 30 11.87 -5.16 2.20
C PHE A 30 12.31 -3.79 2.67
N VAL A 31 12.78 -3.71 3.91
CA VAL A 31 13.37 -2.49 4.43
C VAL A 31 14.76 -2.32 3.84
N THR A 32 14.98 -1.17 3.21
CA THR A 32 16.30 -0.72 2.78
C THR A 32 16.64 0.61 3.45
N ALA A 33 17.89 1.05 3.32
CA ALA A 33 18.29 2.38 3.79
C ALA A 33 17.55 3.51 3.06
N GLU A 34 17.10 3.25 1.82
CA GLU A 34 16.23 4.12 1.06
C GLU A 34 14.76 3.86 1.42
N LEU A 35 14.02 4.94 1.70
CA LEU A 35 12.59 4.89 1.94
C LEU A 35 11.88 4.37 0.68
N ASP A 36 11.08 3.31 0.84
CA ASP A 36 10.38 2.61 -0.25
C ASP A 36 11.29 2.06 -1.37
N GLY A 37 12.61 2.00 -1.15
CA GLY A 37 13.58 1.54 -2.16
C GLY A 37 13.74 0.01 -2.23
N GLY A 38 13.13 -0.73 -1.29
CA GLY A 38 13.28 -2.16 -1.23
C GLY A 38 12.36 -2.93 -2.18
N PRO A 39 12.77 -4.15 -2.59
CA PRO A 39 11.95 -4.98 -3.47
C PRO A 39 10.57 -5.27 -2.86
N VAL A 40 9.54 -5.19 -3.71
CA VAL A 40 8.14 -5.50 -3.37
C VAL A 40 8.01 -7.00 -3.11
N LEU A 41 7.36 -7.35 -2.01
CA LEU A 41 6.99 -8.71 -1.62
C LEU A 41 5.54 -9.05 -1.96
N ALA A 42 4.62 -8.13 -1.69
CA ALA A 42 3.20 -8.31 -1.94
C ALA A 42 2.53 -6.94 -2.19
N GLN A 43 1.43 -6.93 -2.93
CA GLN A 43 0.63 -5.71 -3.15
C GLN A 43 -0.87 -6.03 -3.18
N ALA A 44 -1.66 -5.13 -2.61
CA ALA A 44 -3.11 -5.08 -2.79
C ALA A 44 -3.45 -3.84 -3.61
N ARG A 45 -4.37 -3.99 -4.56
CA ARG A 45 -4.90 -2.90 -5.39
C ARG A 45 -6.41 -3.01 -5.48
N MET A 46 -7.08 -1.87 -5.52
CA MET A 46 -8.52 -1.77 -5.63
C MET A 46 -8.90 -0.52 -6.44
N PRO A 47 -9.97 -0.57 -7.22
CA PRO A 47 -10.42 0.58 -7.98
C PRO A 47 -10.99 1.66 -7.04
N VAL A 48 -10.70 2.92 -7.35
CA VAL A 48 -11.39 4.08 -6.79
C VAL A 48 -12.69 4.27 -7.55
N LEU A 49 -13.81 4.27 -6.85
CA LEU A 49 -15.14 4.45 -7.39
C LEU A 49 -15.55 5.93 -7.32
N PRO A 50 -16.39 6.41 -8.27
CA PRO A 50 -16.92 7.76 -8.20
C PRO A 50 -17.65 8.01 -6.88
N GLY A 51 -17.23 9.03 -6.14
CA GLY A 51 -17.82 9.40 -4.85
C GLY A 51 -17.18 8.74 -3.63
N ASP A 52 -16.16 7.89 -3.81
CA ASP A 52 -15.37 7.39 -2.68
C ASP A 52 -14.73 8.55 -1.92
N THR A 53 -14.90 8.55 -0.60
CA THR A 53 -14.15 9.44 0.29
C THR A 53 -12.85 8.78 0.75
N PRO A 54 -11.87 9.53 1.28
CA PRO A 54 -10.68 8.94 1.89
C PRO A 54 -11.01 7.91 2.98
N ALA A 55 -12.11 8.08 3.71
CA ALA A 55 -12.55 7.13 4.71
C ALA A 55 -13.08 5.83 4.09
N ASP A 56 -13.83 5.89 2.98
CA ASP A 56 -14.32 4.72 2.26
C ASP A 56 -13.18 3.91 1.67
N LEU A 57 -12.19 4.60 1.10
CA LEU A 57 -10.97 3.98 0.57
C LEU A 57 -10.19 3.27 1.67
N ALA A 58 -9.96 3.92 2.81
CA ALA A 58 -9.28 3.30 3.95
C ALA A 58 -10.05 2.08 4.49
N ALA A 59 -11.38 2.18 4.64
CA ALA A 59 -12.20 1.08 5.14
C ALA A 59 -12.19 -0.14 4.21
N ARG A 60 -12.16 0.08 2.89
CA ARG A 60 -12.09 -0.98 1.88
C ARG A 60 -10.68 -1.56 1.71
N LEU A 61 -9.64 -0.75 1.93
CA LEU A 61 -8.25 -1.18 1.84
C LEU A 61 -7.81 -2.01 3.06
N LEU A 62 -8.26 -1.66 4.26
CA LEU A 62 -7.89 -2.32 5.52
C LEU A 62 -8.00 -3.87 5.50
N PRO A 63 -9.10 -4.49 5.03
CA PRO A 63 -9.16 -5.95 4.95
C PRO A 63 -8.19 -6.53 3.92
N LEU A 64 -7.81 -5.78 2.88
CA LEU A 64 -6.81 -6.21 1.90
C LEU A 64 -5.39 -6.11 2.50
N GLU A 65 -5.12 -5.08 3.29
CA GLU A 65 -3.86 -4.94 4.04
C GLU A 65 -3.64 -6.12 4.99
N HIS A 66 -4.69 -6.58 5.69
CA HIS A 66 -4.61 -7.75 6.56
C HIS A 66 -4.33 -9.07 5.84
N GLN A 67 -4.46 -9.11 4.50
CA GLN A 67 -4.18 -10.29 3.67
C GLN A 67 -2.77 -10.27 3.07
N LEU A 68 -2.04 -9.15 3.15
CA LEU A 68 -0.67 -8.99 2.65
C LEU A 68 0.37 -9.48 3.66
#